data_AF-A0A3Q2DHV9-F1
#
_entry.id   AF-A0A3Q2DHV9-F1
#
_cell.length_a   1.000
_cell.length_b   1.000
_cell.length_c   1.000
_cell.angle_alpha   90.00
_cell.angle_beta   90.00
_cell.angle_gamma   90.00
#
_symmetry.space_group_name_H-M   'P 1'
#
loop_
_entity.id
_entity.type
_entity.pdbx_description
1 polymer ?
#
loop_
_entity_poly.entity_id
_entity_poly.type
_entity_poly.pdbx_seq_one_letter_code
_entity_poly.pdbx_strand_id
1 'polypeptide(L)'
;MTKFRDARYNLRVNLIPVLQHIMTEPEEIATMSGQKLPLKMSVDYISFSAHTDYQQTSEFIRALKPPHVILVHGEQNEMARLKAALIREYEDNDEVHIEVHNPRNTEAVTLTFRGEKLAKVMGVLADKKCAQGQRISGILVKRNFNYHIMTPSDLSNYTDLSVGTVTQTQAIPFTGPISLLVSQLRNLAGDVQQVEKAEKITVKIFESITLVHEAGMVLLEWVANPLNDMYADAVATVVLEVQSNPKGAELPSLTLFVFVERLELMLHDMFGEDCVNFQDSRNLCVTVDGATATVDPETRAVTCPDDEPLREMIEVAVHRLFDALTPAF
;
A
#
# COMPACT_ATOMS: atom_id res chain seq x y z
N MET A 1 56.55 50.03 -4.64
CA MET A 1 55.80 48.85 -4.17
C MET A 1 56.34 48.50 -2.79
N THR A 2 55.78 49.11 -1.74
CA THR A 2 56.28 48.95 -0.36
C THR A 2 55.06 48.78 0.53
N LYS A 3 55.01 47.63 1.22
CA LYS A 3 53.90 47.15 2.04
C LYS A 3 53.61 48.10 3.20
N PHE A 4 52.41 48.71 3.24
CA PHE A 4 51.80 49.20 4.47
C PHE A 4 50.93 48.07 5.06
N ARG A 5 51.50 47.35 6.03
CA ARG A 5 50.78 46.40 6.89
C ARG A 5 50.67 47.03 8.29
N ASP A 6 49.47 46.89 8.85
CA ASP A 6 49.12 46.92 10.28
C ASP A 6 49.41 48.15 11.15
N ALA A 7 48.33 48.87 11.47
CA ALA A 7 48.13 49.53 12.77
C ALA A 7 46.63 49.82 13.09
N ARG A 8 45.67 49.13 12.45
CA ARG A 8 44.22 49.47 12.57
C ARG A 8 43.36 48.47 13.36
N TYR A 9 43.93 47.35 13.85
CA TYR A 9 43.12 46.26 14.43
C TYR A 9 43.14 46.12 15.96
N ASN A 10 44.01 46.82 16.69
CA ASN A 10 44.11 46.68 18.16
C ASN A 10 43.45 47.79 19.00
N LEU A 11 42.85 48.81 18.37
CA LEU A 11 42.21 49.91 19.12
C LEU A 11 40.72 49.69 19.47
N ARG A 12 40.07 48.62 18.99
CA ARG A 12 38.60 48.50 19.10
C ARG A 12 38.07 47.83 20.37
N VAL A 13 38.88 47.04 21.09
CA VAL A 13 38.34 46.21 22.20
C VAL A 13 38.27 46.97 23.53
N ASN A 14 39.15 47.97 23.75
CA ASN A 14 39.20 48.71 25.02
C ASN A 14 38.60 50.13 24.95
N LEU A 15 38.18 50.60 23.77
CA LEU A 15 37.70 51.99 23.63
C LEU A 15 36.24 52.17 24.08
N ILE A 16 35.38 51.18 23.85
CA ILE A 16 33.94 51.29 24.15
C ILE A 16 33.68 51.45 25.66
N PRO A 17 34.29 50.64 26.56
CA PRO A 17 34.10 50.83 28.00
C PRO A 17 34.64 52.17 28.49
N VAL A 18 35.76 52.63 27.91
CA VAL A 18 36.37 53.92 28.24
C VAL A 18 35.49 55.08 27.77
N LEU A 19 34.89 54.99 26.58
CA LEU A 19 33.95 55.99 26.07
C LEU A 19 32.66 56.04 26.91
N GLN A 20 32.10 54.89 27.29
CA GLN A 20 30.97 54.83 28.22
C GLN A 20 31.30 55.45 29.58
N HIS A 21 32.52 55.23 30.09
CA HIS A 21 32.98 55.86 31.33
C HIS A 21 33.18 57.37 31.18
N ILE A 22 33.73 57.83 30.06
CA ILE A 22 33.91 59.26 29.77
C ILE A 22 32.55 59.99 29.68
N MET A 23 31.49 59.33 29.20
CA MET A 23 30.13 59.89 29.19
C MET A 23 29.55 60.15 30.59
N THR A 24 30.13 59.58 31.65
CA THR A 24 29.74 59.86 33.03
C THR A 24 30.43 61.10 33.63
N GLU A 25 31.17 61.86 32.79
CA GLU A 25 31.91 63.08 33.15
C GLU A 25 32.85 62.90 34.37
N PRO A 26 33.77 61.93 34.36
CA PRO A 26 34.70 61.74 35.47
C PRO A 26 35.75 62.87 35.52
N GLU A 27 36.17 63.25 36.74
CA GLU A 27 37.22 64.27 36.93
C GLU A 27 38.59 63.81 36.38
N GLU A 28 38.87 62.50 36.42
CA GLU A 28 40.12 61.89 35.95
C GLU A 28 39.87 60.63 35.11
N ILE A 29 40.67 60.44 34.05
CA ILE A 29 40.69 59.24 33.22
C ILE A 29 42.04 58.52 33.31
N ALA A 30 42.04 57.18 33.28
CA ALA A 30 43.25 56.39 33.25
C ALA A 30 43.75 56.18 31.81
N THR A 31 45.02 56.43 31.56
CA THR A 31 45.68 56.11 30.28
C THR A 31 45.93 54.62 30.13
N MET A 32 46.27 54.16 28.93
CA MET A 32 46.68 52.77 28.68
C MET A 32 47.95 52.37 29.45
N SER A 33 48.75 53.35 29.89
CA SER A 33 49.92 53.16 30.77
C SER A 33 49.57 53.17 32.26
N GLY A 34 48.29 53.34 32.62
CA GLY A 34 47.80 53.34 34.01
C GLY A 34 47.92 54.69 34.74
N GLN A 35 48.40 55.74 34.07
CA GLN A 35 48.51 57.08 34.65
C GLN A 35 47.15 57.79 34.64
N LYS A 36 46.80 58.47 35.73
CA LYS A 36 45.57 59.27 35.80
C LYS A 36 45.80 60.68 35.23
N LEU A 37 44.89 61.13 34.38
CA LEU A 37 44.92 62.46 33.78
C LEU A 37 43.58 63.16 34.00
N PRO A 38 43.57 64.47 34.33
CA PRO A 38 42.33 65.22 34.50
C PRO A 38 41.63 65.40 33.15
N LEU A 39 40.34 65.05 33.06
CA LEU A 39 39.54 65.18 31.85
C LEU A 39 38.95 66.60 31.77
N LYS A 40 39.59 67.49 31.01
CA LYS A 40 39.17 68.90 30.85
C LYS A 40 38.58 69.23 29.47
N MET A 41 38.41 68.24 28.61
CA MET A 41 37.81 68.42 27.29
C MET A 41 36.29 68.25 27.35
N SER A 42 35.55 69.00 26.54
CA SER A 42 34.12 68.79 26.35
C SER A 42 33.88 67.47 25.61
N VAL A 43 32.92 66.69 26.08
CA VAL A 43 32.55 65.41 25.47
C VAL A 43 31.07 65.45 25.14
N ASP A 44 30.76 65.43 23.85
CA ASP A 44 29.40 65.36 23.34
C ASP A 44 29.17 64.01 22.65
N TYR A 45 28.02 63.37 22.94
CA TYR A 45 27.60 62.16 22.25
C TYR A 45 26.63 62.51 21.12
N ILE A 46 27.08 62.30 19.88
CA ILE A 46 26.25 62.42 18.67
C ILE A 46 26.18 61.05 18.02
N SER A 47 24.99 60.44 18.00
CA SER A 47 24.77 59.15 17.37
C SER A 47 24.62 59.30 15.86
N PHE A 48 25.49 58.64 15.11
CA PHE A 48 25.35 58.41 13.65
C PHE A 48 24.90 56.99 13.34
N SER A 49 24.46 56.24 14.34
CA SER A 49 23.97 54.88 14.11
C SER A 49 22.69 54.94 13.29
N ALA A 50 22.72 54.33 12.11
CA ALA A 50 21.55 54.20 11.23
C ALA A 50 20.59 53.10 11.71
N HIS A 51 20.26 53.09 13.01
CA HIS A 51 19.20 52.23 13.54
C HIS A 51 17.85 52.88 13.27
N THR A 52 16.85 52.05 12.98
CA THR A 52 15.47 52.51 12.83
C THR A 52 14.96 53.01 14.17
N ASP A 53 14.24 54.13 14.15
CA ASP A 53 13.54 54.62 15.33
C ASP A 53 12.25 53.79 15.57
N TYR A 54 11.59 54.07 16.69
CA TYR A 54 10.33 53.43 17.03
C TYR A 54 9.26 53.64 15.96
N GLN A 55 9.19 54.85 15.39
CA GLN A 55 8.16 55.21 14.41
C GLN A 55 8.31 54.40 13.12
N GLN A 56 9.52 54.29 12.58
CA GLN A 56 9.82 53.46 11.41
C GLN A 56 9.57 51.98 11.69
N THR A 57 9.95 51.50 12.87
CA THR A 57 9.77 50.09 13.26
C THR A 57 8.28 49.73 13.41
N SER A 58 7.49 50.60 14.04
CA SER A 58 6.04 50.44 14.18
C SER A 58 5.34 50.52 12.82
N GLU A 59 5.73 51.47 11.96
CA GLU A 59 5.18 51.58 10.59
C GLU A 59 5.45 50.32 9.75
N PHE A 60 6.65 49.75 9.86
CA PHE A 60 7.01 48.50 9.20
C PHE A 60 6.15 47.31 9.68
N ILE A 61 5.96 47.17 11.00
CA ILE A 61 5.11 46.12 11.57
C ILE A 61 3.65 46.31 11.15
N ARG A 62 3.17 47.56 11.12
CA ARG A 62 1.81 47.91 10.70
C ARG A 62 1.55 47.59 9.23
N ALA A 63 2.56 47.74 8.37
CA ALA A 63 2.47 47.41 6.95
C ALA A 63 2.41 45.90 6.70
N LEU A 64 3.18 45.11 7.45
CA LEU A 64 3.26 43.65 7.27
C LEU A 64 2.20 42.86 8.03
N LYS A 65 1.70 43.39 9.16
CA LYS A 65 0.77 42.72 10.08
C LYS A 65 1.15 41.25 10.37
N PRO A 66 2.40 40.95 10.77
CA PRO A 66 2.82 39.58 11.01
C PRO A 66 2.14 39.01 12.27
N PRO A 67 1.72 37.72 12.28
CA PRO A 67 1.12 37.10 13.47
C PRO A 67 2.08 36.98 14.66
N HIS A 68 3.37 36.78 14.40
CA HIS A 68 4.41 36.66 15.42
C HIS A 68 5.58 37.60 15.11
N VAL A 69 5.98 38.41 16.09
CA VAL A 69 7.13 39.32 16.04
C VAL A 69 8.16 38.89 17.07
N ILE A 70 9.42 38.69 16.67
CA ILE A 70 10.50 38.27 17.57
C ILE A 70 11.56 39.37 17.61
N LEU A 71 11.68 40.02 18.76
CA LEU A 71 12.65 41.10 19.00
C LEU A 71 14.02 40.52 19.37
N VAL A 72 15.05 40.95 18.62
CA VAL A 72 16.45 40.54 18.80
C VAL A 72 17.37 41.76 18.60
N HIS A 73 18.65 41.64 18.93
CA HIS A 73 19.67 42.69 18.69
C HIS A 73 19.35 44.07 19.29
N GLY A 74 18.78 44.10 20.50
CA GLY A 74 18.60 45.34 21.27
C GLY A 74 19.14 45.22 22.68
N GLU A 75 19.25 46.37 23.35
CA GLU A 75 19.49 46.40 24.80
C GLU A 75 18.24 45.88 25.53
N GLN A 76 18.43 45.15 26.64
CA GLN A 76 17.36 44.39 27.28
C GLN A 76 16.18 45.25 27.73
N ASN A 77 16.44 46.41 28.34
CA ASN A 77 15.40 47.31 28.83
C ASN A 77 14.69 48.02 27.68
N GLU A 78 15.42 48.50 26.68
CA GLU A 78 14.85 49.12 25.49
C GLU A 78 14.02 48.13 24.66
N MET A 79 14.43 46.86 24.57
CA MET A 79 13.60 45.79 23.97
C MET A 79 12.32 45.52 24.78
N ALA A 80 12.39 45.56 26.11
CA ALA A 80 11.20 45.39 26.95
C ALA A 80 10.23 46.58 26.80
N ARG A 81 10.76 47.80 26.67
CA ARG A 81 9.97 49.01 26.39
C ARG A 81 9.32 48.95 25.02
N LEU A 82 10.07 48.54 23.99
CA LEU A 82 9.56 48.36 22.63
C LEU A 82 8.45 47.30 22.59
N LYS A 83 8.66 46.16 23.25
CA LYS A 83 7.64 45.10 23.39
C LYS A 83 6.36 45.64 24.01
N ALA A 84 6.45 46.36 25.13
CA ALA A 84 5.28 46.91 25.81
C ALA A 84 4.54 47.96 24.95
N ALA A 85 5.28 48.79 24.21
CA ALA A 85 4.71 49.77 23.30
C ALA A 85 3.94 49.09 22.15
N LEU A 86 4.51 48.03 21.55
CA LEU A 86 3.85 47.25 20.50
C LEU A 86 2.62 46.52 21.01
N ILE A 87 2.67 45.87 22.18
CA ILE A 87 1.50 45.18 22.74
C ILE A 87 0.35 46.17 22.96
N ARG A 88 0.62 47.32 23.56
CA ARG A 88 -0.38 48.37 23.80
C ARG A 88 -0.97 48.95 22.51
N GLU A 89 -0.17 49.06 21.46
CA GLU A 89 -0.62 49.59 20.17
C GLU A 89 -1.64 48.67 19.49
N TYR A 90 -1.53 47.35 19.68
CA TYR A 90 -2.38 46.33 19.05
C TYR A 90 -3.38 45.68 20.01
N GLU A 91 -3.43 46.07 21.29
CA GLU A 91 -4.35 45.52 22.29
C GLU A 91 -5.83 45.82 21.97
N ASP A 92 -6.11 47.01 21.41
CA ASP A 92 -7.46 47.46 21.08
C ASP A 92 -7.92 47.05 19.66
N ASN A 93 -7.15 46.22 18.95
CA ASN A 93 -7.44 45.84 17.56
C ASN A 93 -7.93 44.39 17.44
N ASP A 94 -9.25 44.21 17.38
CA ASP A 94 -9.89 42.90 17.25
C ASP A 94 -9.59 42.16 15.91
N GLU A 95 -9.15 42.88 14.88
CA GLU A 95 -8.91 42.30 13.55
C GLU A 95 -7.48 41.75 13.38
N VAL A 96 -6.50 42.30 14.11
CA VAL A 96 -5.08 42.02 13.91
C VAL A 96 -4.42 41.63 15.22
N HIS A 97 -4.26 40.33 15.44
CA HIS A 97 -3.57 39.78 16.59
C HIS A 97 -2.07 39.60 16.29
N ILE A 98 -1.22 40.36 16.99
CA ILE A 98 0.24 40.26 16.89
C ILE A 98 0.82 39.78 18.22
N GLU A 99 1.50 38.64 18.22
CA GLU A 99 2.20 38.12 19.40
C GLU A 99 3.67 38.54 19.37
N VAL A 100 4.11 39.29 20.39
CA VAL A 100 5.48 39.84 20.47
C VAL A 100 6.33 39.05 21.46
N HIS A 101 7.44 38.49 20.98
CA HIS A 101 8.42 37.73 21.77
C HIS A 101 9.73 38.51 21.91
N ASN A 102 10.40 38.39 23.06
CA ASN A 102 11.73 38.96 23.31
C ASN A 102 12.63 37.93 24.04
N PRO A 103 12.96 36.81 23.35
CA PRO A 103 13.69 35.71 23.97
C PRO A 103 15.10 36.12 24.39
N ARG A 104 15.56 35.61 25.53
CA ARG A 104 16.96 35.73 25.95
C ARG A 104 17.86 34.80 25.14
N ASN A 105 19.17 35.04 25.19
CA ASN A 105 20.13 34.07 24.67
C ASN A 105 19.84 32.70 25.30
N THR A 106 19.82 31.65 24.47
CA THR A 106 19.46 30.26 24.83
C THR A 106 17.98 29.98 25.09
N GLU A 107 17.08 30.97 24.96
CA GLU A 107 15.64 30.77 25.03
C GLU A 107 15.08 30.44 23.64
N ALA A 108 14.32 29.33 23.54
CA ALA A 108 13.70 28.90 22.28
C ALA A 108 12.25 29.41 22.17
N VAL A 109 11.90 29.97 21.02
CA VAL A 109 10.52 30.36 20.69
C VAL A 109 9.89 29.25 19.87
N THR A 110 8.86 28.60 20.42
CA THR A 110 8.15 27.49 19.76
C THR A 110 6.87 28.00 19.10
N LEU A 111 6.81 27.95 17.78
CA LEU A 111 5.64 28.35 16.99
C LEU A 111 5.02 27.12 16.32
N THR A 112 3.70 26.98 16.41
CA THR A 112 2.97 25.84 15.82
C THR A 112 2.27 26.25 14.55
N PHE A 113 2.77 25.78 13.40
CA PHE A 113 2.16 26.02 12.10
C PHE A 113 1.38 24.78 11.65
N ARG A 114 0.06 24.89 11.58
CA ARG A 114 -0.79 23.86 10.98
C ARG A 114 -0.81 24.08 9.47
N GLY A 115 0.06 23.36 8.77
CA GLY A 115 0.03 23.30 7.31
C GLY A 115 -0.95 22.22 6.84
N GLU A 116 -1.87 22.57 5.95
CA GLU A 116 -2.65 21.58 5.22
C GLU A 116 -1.71 20.78 4.30
N LYS A 117 -1.74 19.45 4.42
CA LYS A 117 -0.97 18.58 3.52
C LYS A 117 -1.78 18.34 2.26
N LEU A 118 -1.40 19.04 1.19
CA LEU A 118 -1.99 18.86 -0.13
C LEU A 118 -1.26 17.74 -0.87
N ALA A 119 -2.01 16.72 -1.29
CA ALA A 119 -1.51 15.65 -2.16
C ALA A 119 -2.12 15.79 -3.56
N LYS A 120 -1.28 15.69 -4.59
CA LYS A 120 -1.70 15.76 -5.99
C LYS A 120 -1.84 14.37 -6.57
N VAL A 121 -2.99 14.09 -7.19
CA VAL A 121 -3.21 12.86 -7.94
C VAL A 121 -2.50 12.97 -9.29
N MET A 122 -1.75 11.94 -9.68
CA MET A 122 -0.95 11.90 -10.90
C MET A 122 -1.24 10.62 -11.68
N GLY A 123 -1.01 10.67 -13.01
CA GLY A 123 -1.14 9.52 -13.90
C GLY A 123 -2.60 9.13 -14.17
N VAL A 124 -2.86 7.84 -14.34
CA VAL A 124 -4.17 7.28 -14.72
C VAL A 124 -5.27 7.60 -13.71
N LEU A 125 -4.91 7.78 -12.42
CA LEU A 125 -5.85 8.21 -11.38
C LEU A 125 -6.41 9.62 -11.62
N ALA A 126 -5.71 10.46 -12.40
CA ALA A 126 -6.12 11.82 -12.72
C ALA A 126 -6.94 11.92 -14.02
N ASP A 127 -7.06 10.84 -14.79
CA ASP A 127 -7.79 10.83 -16.07
C ASP A 127 -9.30 11.06 -15.89
N LYS A 128 -9.85 10.57 -14.76
CA LYS A 128 -11.25 10.81 -14.38
C LYS A 128 -11.31 11.99 -13.42
N LYS A 129 -12.24 12.91 -13.67
CA LYS A 129 -12.49 14.04 -12.77
C LYS A 129 -12.89 13.52 -11.39
N CYS A 130 -12.13 13.88 -10.37
CA CYS A 130 -12.40 13.46 -8.99
C CYS A 130 -13.75 14.00 -8.51
N ALA A 131 -14.58 13.11 -7.96
CA ALA A 131 -15.81 13.48 -7.28
C ALA A 131 -15.61 13.50 -5.76
N GLN A 132 -16.35 14.36 -5.05
CA GLN A 132 -16.30 14.40 -3.59
C GLN A 132 -16.81 13.07 -3.01
N GLY A 133 -16.07 12.49 -2.08
CA GLY A 133 -16.39 11.18 -1.49
C GLY A 133 -15.92 9.97 -2.29
N GLN A 134 -15.30 10.17 -3.46
CA GLN A 134 -14.70 9.08 -4.22
C GLN A 134 -13.52 8.49 -3.44
N ARG A 135 -13.52 7.17 -3.25
CA ARG A 135 -12.39 6.46 -2.66
C ARG A 135 -11.24 6.43 -3.66
N ILE A 136 -10.08 6.94 -3.24
CA ILE A 136 -8.84 6.90 -4.02
C ILE A 136 -7.90 5.92 -3.34
N SER A 137 -7.38 4.97 -4.11
CA SER A 137 -6.37 4.00 -3.66
C SER A 137 -5.15 4.07 -4.56
N GLY A 138 -3.98 4.21 -3.96
CA GLY A 138 -2.73 4.32 -4.69
C GLY A 138 -1.54 4.40 -3.74
N ILE A 139 -0.36 4.58 -4.32
CA ILE A 139 0.89 4.78 -3.61
C ILE A 139 1.09 6.28 -3.39
N LEU A 140 1.34 6.67 -2.13
CA LEU A 140 1.68 8.04 -1.76
C LEU A 140 3.19 8.23 -1.77
N VAL A 141 3.69 9.07 -2.68
CA VAL A 141 5.09 9.42 -2.80
C VAL A 141 5.31 10.82 -2.21
N LYS A 142 6.14 10.90 -1.17
CA LYS A 142 6.57 12.17 -0.57
C LYS A 142 7.93 12.59 -1.14
N ARG A 143 7.97 13.74 -1.81
CA ARG A 143 9.21 14.42 -2.22
C ARG A 143 9.30 15.75 -1.50
N ASN A 144 10.15 15.83 -0.47
CA ASN A 144 10.27 16.99 0.42
C ASN A 144 8.91 17.35 1.06
N PHE A 145 8.34 18.50 0.69
CA PHE A 145 7.04 18.99 1.17
C PHE A 145 5.88 18.69 0.20
N ASN A 146 6.17 18.12 -0.97
CA ASN A 146 5.16 17.78 -1.96
C ASN A 146 4.74 16.31 -1.84
N TYR A 147 3.43 16.10 -1.84
CA TYR A 147 2.82 14.78 -1.79
C TYR A 147 2.18 14.48 -3.15
N HIS A 148 2.47 13.30 -3.70
CA HIS A 148 1.87 12.83 -4.94
C HIS A 148 1.26 11.45 -4.70
N ILE A 149 0.05 11.22 -5.19
CA ILE A 149 -0.61 9.91 -5.17
C ILE A 149 -0.75 9.40 -6.60
N MET A 150 -0.35 8.15 -6.81
CA MET A 150 -0.29 7.52 -8.13
C MET A 150 -0.53 6.01 -8.04
N THR A 151 -0.81 5.37 -9.18
CA THR A 151 -0.91 3.91 -9.26
C THR A 151 0.49 3.29 -9.30
N PRO A 152 0.62 1.99 -8.97
CA PRO A 152 1.88 1.27 -9.15
C PRO A 152 2.41 1.31 -10.59
N SER A 153 1.52 1.33 -11.59
CA SER A 153 1.90 1.38 -13.01
C SER A 153 2.57 2.70 -13.42
N ASP A 154 2.21 3.80 -12.77
CA ASP A 154 2.73 5.13 -13.10
C ASP A 154 3.98 5.51 -12.30
N LEU A 155 4.38 4.65 -11.34
CA LEU A 155 5.48 4.95 -10.43
C LEU A 155 6.80 5.19 -11.21
N SER A 156 7.11 4.34 -12.20
CA SER A 156 8.33 4.47 -13.02
C SER A 156 8.28 5.65 -14.00
N ASN A 157 7.08 6.18 -14.30
CA ASN A 157 6.93 7.31 -15.23
C ASN A 157 7.20 8.65 -14.55
N TYR A 158 6.89 8.76 -13.25
CA TYR A 158 6.98 10.02 -12.50
C TYR A 158 8.04 10.00 -11.40
N THR A 159 8.61 8.84 -11.10
CA THR A 159 9.64 8.68 -10.07
C THR A 159 10.78 7.81 -10.57
N ASP A 160 11.95 7.97 -9.95
CA ASP A 160 13.14 7.15 -10.22
C ASP A 160 13.03 5.75 -9.59
N LEU A 161 11.85 5.39 -9.05
CA LEU A 161 11.59 4.11 -8.45
C LEU A 161 11.23 3.10 -9.54
N SER A 162 12.02 2.05 -9.65
CA SER A 162 11.68 0.88 -10.45
C SER A 162 10.70 -0.01 -9.68
N VAL A 163 9.64 -0.45 -10.36
CA VAL A 163 8.77 -1.50 -9.84
C VAL A 163 9.40 -2.85 -10.18
N GLY A 164 9.66 -3.66 -9.16
CA GLY A 164 10.11 -5.04 -9.31
C GLY A 164 8.99 -6.00 -8.95
N THR A 165 8.82 -7.06 -9.73
CA THR A 165 7.95 -8.19 -9.40
C THR A 165 8.83 -9.43 -9.25
N VAL A 166 8.65 -10.17 -8.16
CA VAL A 166 9.36 -11.42 -7.93
C VAL A 166 8.47 -12.56 -8.39
N THR A 167 8.96 -13.37 -9.33
CA THR A 167 8.33 -14.62 -9.74
C THR A 167 9.12 -15.78 -9.13
N GLN A 168 8.40 -16.80 -8.67
CA GLN A 168 8.99 -18.03 -8.16
C GLN A 168 8.60 -19.18 -9.08
N THR A 169 9.57 -20.06 -9.31
CA THR A 169 9.39 -21.28 -10.07
C THR A 169 9.90 -22.44 -9.23
N GLN A 170 9.05 -23.45 -9.03
CA GLN A 170 9.37 -24.65 -8.27
C GLN A 170 9.24 -25.88 -9.16
N ALA A 171 10.30 -26.69 -9.18
CA ALA A 171 10.34 -27.97 -9.86
C ALA A 171 10.02 -29.09 -8.86
N ILE A 172 8.94 -29.82 -9.10
CA ILE A 172 8.51 -30.94 -8.27
C ILE A 172 8.56 -32.21 -9.13
N PRO A 173 9.34 -33.25 -8.75
CA PRO A 173 9.32 -34.52 -9.48
C PRO A 173 7.91 -35.08 -9.53
N PHE A 174 7.46 -35.60 -10.67
CA PHE A 174 6.11 -36.13 -10.83
C PHE A 174 6.09 -37.14 -11.98
N THR A 175 5.71 -38.37 -11.68
CA THR A 175 5.67 -39.48 -12.65
C THR A 175 4.27 -40.02 -12.88
N GLY A 176 3.26 -39.45 -12.22
CA GLY A 176 1.87 -39.86 -12.35
C GLY A 176 1.19 -39.34 -13.63
N PRO A 177 0.00 -39.84 -13.94
CA PRO A 177 -0.80 -39.28 -15.03
C PRO A 177 -1.33 -37.88 -14.67
N ILE A 178 -1.13 -36.93 -15.58
CA ILE A 178 -1.58 -35.53 -15.39
C ILE A 178 -3.10 -35.42 -15.22
N SER A 179 -3.90 -36.34 -15.79
CA SER A 179 -5.36 -36.36 -15.63
C SER A 179 -5.80 -36.48 -14.18
N LEU A 180 -5.13 -37.34 -13.41
CA LEU A 180 -5.40 -37.56 -11.99
C LEU A 180 -4.96 -36.35 -11.15
N LEU A 181 -3.83 -35.73 -11.51
CA LEU A 181 -3.40 -34.49 -10.87
C LEU A 181 -4.40 -33.36 -11.13
N VAL A 182 -4.86 -33.18 -12.37
CA VAL A 182 -5.85 -32.15 -12.74
C VAL A 182 -7.19 -32.38 -12.04
N SER A 183 -7.64 -33.64 -11.87
CA SER A 183 -8.88 -33.91 -11.13
C SER A 183 -8.76 -33.52 -9.66
N GLN A 184 -7.65 -33.84 -9.00
CA GLN A 184 -7.44 -33.46 -7.60
C GLN A 184 -7.25 -31.95 -7.42
N LEU A 185 -6.58 -31.29 -8.37
CA LEU A 185 -6.47 -29.83 -8.38
C LEU A 185 -7.82 -29.14 -8.61
N ARG A 186 -8.71 -29.77 -9.39
CA ARG A 186 -10.09 -29.28 -9.55
C ARG A 186 -10.89 -29.42 -8.25
N ASN A 187 -10.67 -30.48 -7.48
CA ASN A 187 -11.27 -30.60 -6.14
C ASN A 187 -10.78 -29.49 -5.19
N LEU A 188 -9.51 -29.09 -5.29
CA LEU A 188 -8.93 -28.02 -4.47
C LEU A 188 -9.40 -26.62 -4.89
N ALA A 189 -9.33 -26.31 -6.18
CA ALA A 189 -9.48 -24.94 -6.71
C ALA A 189 -10.84 -24.66 -7.35
N GLY A 190 -11.66 -25.70 -7.58
CA GLY A 190 -12.93 -25.61 -8.32
C GLY A 190 -12.72 -25.44 -9.81
N ASP A 191 -12.12 -24.33 -10.23
CA ASP A 191 -11.82 -24.03 -11.63
C ASP A 191 -10.33 -24.24 -11.93
N VAL A 192 -10.05 -25.08 -12.93
CA VAL A 192 -8.70 -25.34 -13.45
C VAL A 192 -8.78 -25.23 -14.96
N GLN A 193 -8.18 -24.16 -15.47
CA GLN A 193 -8.26 -23.81 -16.89
C GLN A 193 -7.03 -24.36 -17.62
N GLN A 194 -7.25 -25.12 -18.68
CA GLN A 194 -6.17 -25.57 -19.55
C GLN A 194 -5.81 -24.46 -20.54
N VAL A 195 -4.52 -24.18 -20.71
CA VAL A 195 -4.06 -23.16 -21.64
C VAL A 195 -3.90 -23.79 -23.04
N GLU A 196 -4.89 -23.56 -23.92
CA GLU A 196 -5.02 -24.20 -25.24
C GLU A 196 -3.92 -23.86 -26.28
N LYS A 197 -2.90 -23.06 -25.91
CA LYS A 197 -1.83 -22.58 -26.83
C LYS A 197 -0.40 -22.88 -26.36
N ALA A 198 -0.22 -23.78 -25.41
CA ALA A 198 1.10 -24.17 -24.91
C ALA A 198 1.63 -25.42 -25.62
N GLU A 199 2.94 -25.48 -25.89
CA GLU A 199 3.61 -26.67 -26.45
C GLU A 199 3.59 -27.86 -25.47
N LYS A 200 3.46 -27.57 -24.17
CA LYS A 200 3.38 -28.54 -23.07
C LYS A 200 2.01 -28.45 -22.41
N ILE A 201 1.62 -29.50 -21.66
CA ILE A 201 0.34 -29.49 -20.93
C ILE A 201 0.46 -28.47 -19.80
N THR A 202 -0.20 -27.32 -19.97
CA THR A 202 -0.19 -26.21 -19.01
C THR A 202 -1.59 -25.97 -18.48
N VAL A 203 -1.71 -25.91 -17.16
CA VAL A 203 -2.96 -25.61 -16.45
C VAL A 203 -2.77 -24.42 -15.52
N LYS A 204 -3.81 -23.61 -15.41
CA LYS A 204 -3.85 -22.42 -14.56
C LYS A 204 -4.81 -22.67 -13.40
N ILE A 205 -4.32 -22.47 -12.18
CA ILE A 205 -5.00 -22.77 -10.92
C ILE A 205 -5.14 -21.45 -10.13
N PHE A 206 -6.30 -21.20 -9.53
CA PHE A 206 -6.62 -19.96 -8.81
C PHE A 206 -6.36 -18.66 -9.60
N GLU A 207 -6.40 -18.74 -10.94
CA GLU A 207 -6.06 -17.65 -11.87
C GLU A 207 -4.65 -17.02 -11.70
N SER A 208 -3.82 -17.58 -10.82
CA SER A 208 -2.59 -16.95 -10.32
C SER A 208 -1.39 -17.90 -10.31
N ILE A 209 -1.63 -19.21 -10.23
CA ILE A 209 -0.61 -20.26 -10.25
C ILE A 209 -0.63 -20.96 -11.60
N THR A 210 0.53 -21.05 -12.24
CA THR A 210 0.69 -21.76 -13.52
C THR A 210 1.42 -23.07 -13.26
N LEU A 211 0.85 -24.16 -13.73
CA LEU A 211 1.44 -25.49 -13.61
C LEU A 211 1.73 -26.04 -15.01
N VAL A 212 2.99 -26.39 -15.27
CA VAL A 212 3.44 -26.97 -16.53
C VAL A 212 3.90 -28.39 -16.28
N HIS A 213 3.28 -29.35 -16.97
CA HIS A 213 3.64 -30.76 -16.88
C HIS A 213 4.72 -31.11 -17.90
N GLU A 214 5.82 -31.68 -17.42
CA GLU A 214 6.95 -32.13 -18.21
C GLU A 214 7.25 -33.62 -17.94
N ALA A 215 8.13 -34.23 -18.75
CA ALA A 215 8.49 -35.62 -18.56
C ALA A 215 9.21 -35.82 -17.20
N GLY A 216 8.53 -36.47 -16.25
CA GLY A 216 9.06 -36.81 -14.94
C GLY A 216 9.01 -35.68 -13.90
N MET A 217 8.41 -34.53 -14.22
CA MET A 217 8.29 -33.41 -13.29
C MET A 217 7.16 -32.44 -13.65
N VAL A 218 6.77 -31.65 -12.65
CA VAL A 218 5.83 -30.55 -12.78
C VAL A 218 6.53 -29.25 -12.35
N LEU A 219 6.37 -28.21 -13.14
CA LEU A 219 6.82 -26.86 -12.82
C LEU A 219 5.64 -26.04 -12.33
N LEU A 220 5.71 -25.55 -11.09
CA LEU A 220 4.82 -24.50 -10.60
C LEU A 220 5.50 -23.14 -10.80
N GLU A 221 4.78 -22.18 -11.35
CA GLU A 221 5.22 -20.80 -11.51
C GLU A 221 4.15 -19.83 -11.00
N TRP A 222 4.57 -18.86 -10.17
CA TRP A 222 3.68 -17.82 -9.65
C TRP A 222 4.41 -16.52 -9.36
N VAL A 223 3.64 -15.43 -9.26
CA VAL A 223 4.13 -14.15 -8.73
C VAL A 223 4.12 -14.22 -7.20
N ALA A 224 5.29 -14.06 -6.57
CA ALA A 224 5.46 -14.19 -5.13
C ALA A 224 4.72 -13.08 -4.38
N ASN A 225 3.78 -13.49 -3.53
CA ASN A 225 3.06 -12.65 -2.58
C ASN A 225 2.34 -13.56 -1.57
N PRO A 226 1.97 -13.06 -0.38
CA PRO A 226 1.43 -13.91 0.68
C PRO A 226 0.22 -14.77 0.30
N LEU A 227 -0.60 -14.31 -0.64
CA LEU A 227 -1.77 -15.04 -1.10
C LEU A 227 -1.38 -16.14 -2.10
N ASN A 228 -0.59 -15.77 -3.11
CA ASN A 228 -0.12 -16.71 -4.13
C ASN A 228 0.85 -17.74 -3.56
N ASP A 229 1.66 -17.39 -2.57
CA ASP A 229 2.56 -18.32 -1.89
C ASP A 229 1.75 -19.39 -1.15
N MET A 230 0.67 -19.00 -0.47
CA MET A 230 -0.28 -19.94 0.15
C MET A 230 -0.96 -20.84 -0.88
N TYR A 231 -1.35 -20.30 -2.03
CA TYR A 231 -1.92 -21.09 -3.12
C TYR A 231 -0.90 -22.06 -3.74
N ALA A 232 0.33 -21.61 -3.93
CA ALA A 232 1.41 -22.44 -4.45
C ALA A 232 1.73 -23.59 -3.48
N ASP A 233 1.79 -23.34 -2.18
CA ASP A 233 1.98 -24.37 -1.15
C ASP A 233 0.86 -25.41 -1.15
N ALA A 234 -0.40 -24.98 -1.31
CA ALA A 234 -1.54 -25.87 -1.39
C ALA A 234 -1.48 -26.77 -2.64
N VAL A 235 -1.17 -26.18 -3.80
CA VAL A 235 -1.00 -26.92 -5.06
C VAL A 235 0.19 -27.89 -4.97
N ALA A 236 1.33 -27.45 -4.43
CA ALA A 236 2.51 -28.30 -4.23
C ALA A 236 2.21 -29.49 -3.31
N THR A 237 1.44 -29.27 -2.25
CA THR A 237 1.00 -30.34 -1.34
C THR A 237 0.18 -31.39 -2.09
N VAL A 238 -0.78 -30.99 -2.92
CA VAL A 238 -1.56 -31.91 -3.75
C VAL A 238 -0.68 -32.69 -4.74
N VAL A 239 0.29 -32.03 -5.38
CA VAL A 239 1.23 -32.69 -6.29
C VAL A 239 2.01 -33.78 -5.55
N LEU A 240 2.55 -33.48 -4.36
CA LEU A 240 3.31 -34.41 -3.54
C LEU A 240 2.44 -35.56 -2.99
N GLU A 241 1.20 -35.28 -2.62
CA GLU A 241 0.24 -36.28 -2.16
C GLU A 241 -0.08 -37.28 -3.27
N VAL A 242 -0.42 -36.80 -4.47
CA VAL A 242 -0.70 -37.64 -5.64
C VAL A 242 0.52 -38.49 -6.01
N GLN A 243 1.72 -37.91 -5.95
CA GLN A 243 2.95 -38.63 -6.23
C GLN A 243 3.22 -39.74 -5.19
N SER A 244 2.96 -39.47 -3.92
CA SER A 244 3.22 -40.39 -2.81
C SER A 244 2.17 -41.50 -2.72
N ASN A 245 0.93 -41.21 -3.09
CA ASN A 245 -0.19 -42.15 -3.00
C ASN A 245 -1.12 -42.09 -4.23
N PRO A 246 -0.68 -42.60 -5.40
CA PRO A 246 -1.50 -42.61 -6.62
C PRO A 246 -2.74 -43.51 -6.52
N LYS A 247 -2.83 -44.39 -5.51
CA LYS A 247 -3.98 -45.30 -5.29
C LYS A 247 -5.01 -44.76 -4.30
N GLY A 248 -4.64 -43.81 -3.44
CA GLY A 248 -5.58 -43.14 -2.52
C GLY A 248 -6.38 -42.02 -3.19
N ALA A 249 -5.96 -41.61 -4.39
CA ALA A 249 -6.68 -40.71 -5.28
C ALA A 249 -7.59 -41.48 -6.24
N GLU A 250 -8.42 -42.39 -5.73
CA GLU A 250 -9.64 -42.78 -6.47
C GLU A 250 -10.42 -41.49 -6.76
N LEU A 251 -10.99 -41.31 -7.96
CA LEU A 251 -11.86 -40.16 -8.26
C LEU A 251 -13.18 -40.30 -7.47
N PRO A 252 -13.47 -39.50 -6.43
CA PRO A 252 -14.74 -39.63 -5.73
C PRO A 252 -15.60 -38.37 -5.91
N SER A 253 -16.91 -38.60 -6.01
CA SER A 253 -18.04 -37.64 -5.95
C SER A 253 -18.44 -36.87 -7.23
N LEU A 254 -17.55 -36.21 -7.96
CA LEU A 254 -17.96 -35.37 -9.10
C LEU A 254 -18.43 -36.18 -10.31
N THR A 255 -17.78 -37.30 -10.61
CA THR A 255 -18.21 -38.23 -11.67
C THR A 255 -19.52 -38.94 -11.32
N LEU A 256 -19.74 -39.30 -10.04
CA LEU A 256 -20.99 -39.96 -9.63
C LEU A 256 -22.19 -39.01 -9.70
N PHE A 257 -22.03 -37.75 -9.28
CA PHE A 257 -23.11 -36.76 -9.37
C PHE A 257 -23.47 -36.45 -10.83
N VAL A 258 -22.46 -36.21 -11.68
CA VAL A 258 -22.67 -36.00 -13.13
C VAL A 258 -23.24 -37.25 -13.79
N PHE A 259 -22.82 -38.44 -13.37
CA PHE A 259 -23.36 -39.70 -13.85
C PHE A 259 -24.84 -39.87 -13.49
N VAL A 260 -25.22 -39.59 -12.24
CA VAL A 260 -26.61 -39.68 -11.76
C VAL A 260 -27.52 -38.70 -12.51
N GLU A 261 -27.11 -37.44 -12.65
CA GLU A 261 -27.88 -36.42 -13.37
C GLU A 261 -28.06 -36.76 -14.86
N ARG A 262 -27.01 -37.29 -15.50
CA ARG A 262 -27.08 -37.73 -16.91
C ARG A 262 -27.87 -39.02 -17.09
N LEU A 263 -27.80 -39.92 -16.11
CA LEU A 263 -28.56 -41.16 -16.10
C LEU A 263 -30.05 -40.88 -15.97
N GLU A 264 -30.43 -39.96 -15.09
CA GLU A 264 -31.81 -39.47 -14.94
C GLU A 264 -32.35 -38.90 -16.25
N LEU A 265 -31.62 -37.97 -16.88
CA LEU A 265 -32.00 -37.37 -18.16
C LEU A 265 -32.15 -38.42 -19.28
N MET A 266 -31.23 -39.40 -19.34
CA MET A 266 -31.28 -40.45 -20.35
C MET A 266 -32.47 -41.39 -20.13
N LEU A 267 -32.77 -41.76 -18.88
CA LEU A 267 -33.91 -42.62 -18.56
C LEU A 267 -35.24 -41.90 -18.78
N HIS A 268 -35.32 -40.60 -18.51
CA HIS A 268 -36.48 -39.78 -18.87
C HIS A 268 -36.71 -39.69 -20.38
N ASP A 269 -35.66 -39.58 -21.19
CA ASP A 269 -35.77 -39.58 -22.65
C ASP A 269 -36.20 -40.96 -23.20
N MET A 270 -35.72 -42.05 -22.59
CA MET A 270 -36.02 -43.42 -23.03
C MET A 270 -37.43 -43.90 -22.63
N PHE A 271 -37.89 -43.56 -21.42
CA PHE A 271 -39.11 -44.13 -20.83
C PHE A 271 -40.20 -43.11 -20.49
N GLY A 272 -39.89 -41.81 -20.54
CA GLY A 272 -40.81 -40.71 -20.20
C GLY A 272 -40.66 -40.22 -18.75
N GLU A 273 -41.07 -38.98 -18.50
CA GLU A 273 -40.96 -38.31 -17.20
C GLU A 273 -41.77 -39.02 -16.09
N ASP A 274 -42.94 -39.56 -16.43
CA ASP A 274 -43.85 -40.21 -15.48
C ASP A 274 -43.38 -41.61 -15.02
N CYS A 275 -42.36 -42.17 -15.69
CA CYS A 275 -41.89 -43.54 -15.49
C CYS A 275 -40.65 -43.63 -14.62
N VAL A 276 -39.97 -42.53 -14.28
CA VAL A 276 -38.70 -42.53 -13.53
C VAL A 276 -38.89 -41.81 -12.20
N ASN A 277 -38.59 -42.49 -11.09
CA ASN A 277 -38.76 -41.94 -9.74
C ASN A 277 -37.56 -42.29 -8.83
N PHE A 278 -37.25 -41.40 -7.89
CA PHE A 278 -36.28 -41.68 -6.82
C PHE A 278 -36.97 -42.31 -5.62
N GLN A 279 -36.57 -43.54 -5.24
CA GLN A 279 -37.13 -44.20 -4.05
C GLN A 279 -36.49 -43.69 -2.75
N ASP A 280 -35.16 -43.52 -2.70
CA ASP A 280 -34.42 -43.31 -1.43
C ASP A 280 -33.30 -42.27 -1.53
N SER A 281 -33.39 -41.29 -2.43
CA SER A 281 -32.32 -40.29 -2.70
C SER A 281 -30.99 -40.88 -3.24
N ARG A 282 -30.90 -42.21 -3.40
CA ARG A 282 -29.69 -42.91 -3.86
C ARG A 282 -29.92 -43.84 -5.04
N ASN A 283 -31.11 -44.45 -5.15
CA ASN A 283 -31.44 -45.41 -6.22
C ASN A 283 -32.53 -44.83 -7.14
N LEU A 284 -32.39 -45.07 -8.44
CA LEU A 284 -33.39 -44.71 -9.46
C LEU A 284 -34.30 -45.91 -9.74
N CYS A 285 -35.61 -45.67 -9.81
CA CYS A 285 -36.60 -46.67 -10.18
C CYS A 285 -37.26 -46.28 -11.50
N VAL A 286 -37.37 -47.23 -12.43
CA VAL A 286 -38.06 -47.10 -13.71
C VAL A 286 -39.24 -48.05 -13.71
N THR A 287 -40.46 -47.54 -13.86
CA THR A 287 -41.70 -48.32 -13.91
C THR A 287 -42.31 -48.25 -15.29
N VAL A 288 -42.41 -49.39 -15.98
CA VAL A 288 -43.01 -49.52 -17.32
C VAL A 288 -44.01 -50.67 -17.29
N ASP A 289 -45.25 -50.44 -17.74
CA ASP A 289 -46.30 -51.45 -17.87
C ASP A 289 -46.53 -52.34 -16.63
N GLY A 290 -46.31 -51.80 -15.43
CA GLY A 290 -46.52 -52.48 -14.15
C GLY A 290 -45.31 -53.25 -13.61
N ALA A 291 -44.21 -53.34 -14.37
CA ALA A 291 -42.92 -53.86 -13.91
C ALA A 291 -42.03 -52.71 -13.41
N THR A 292 -41.31 -52.91 -12.31
CA THR A 292 -40.42 -51.89 -11.73
C THR A 292 -38.98 -52.38 -11.70
N ALA A 293 -38.09 -51.65 -12.36
CA ALA A 293 -36.66 -51.87 -12.36
C ALA A 293 -35.97 -50.84 -11.44
N THR A 294 -35.08 -51.30 -10.57
CA THR A 294 -34.29 -50.45 -9.67
C THR A 294 -32.83 -50.48 -10.08
N VAL A 295 -32.25 -49.29 -10.27
CA VAL A 295 -30.87 -49.05 -10.64
C VAL A 295 -30.11 -48.47 -9.45
N ASP A 296 -29.04 -49.15 -9.05
CA ASP A 296 -28.06 -48.61 -8.10
C ASP A 296 -26.93 -47.91 -8.89
N PRO A 297 -26.81 -46.58 -8.80
CA PRO A 297 -25.82 -45.82 -9.57
C PRO A 297 -24.36 -46.03 -9.09
N GLU A 298 -24.14 -46.56 -7.87
CA GLU A 298 -22.80 -46.84 -7.36
C GLU A 298 -22.30 -48.22 -7.80
N THR A 299 -23.14 -49.25 -7.64
CA THR A 299 -22.79 -50.62 -8.04
C THR A 299 -23.04 -50.88 -9.52
N ARG A 300 -23.82 -50.02 -10.19
CA ARG A 300 -24.31 -50.15 -11.58
C ARG A 300 -25.19 -51.38 -11.79
N ALA A 301 -25.66 -51.99 -10.72
CA ALA A 301 -26.53 -53.16 -10.78
C ALA A 301 -27.97 -52.73 -11.07
N VAL A 302 -28.61 -53.43 -12.02
CA VAL A 302 -30.03 -53.27 -12.34
C VAL A 302 -30.79 -54.49 -11.86
N THR A 303 -31.77 -54.26 -10.99
CA THR A 303 -32.64 -55.30 -10.45
C THR A 303 -34.06 -55.10 -10.93
N CYS A 304 -34.60 -56.06 -11.67
CA CYS A 304 -36.01 -56.06 -12.11
C CYS A 304 -36.53 -57.49 -11.93
N PRO A 305 -37.36 -57.76 -10.90
CA PRO A 305 -37.88 -59.10 -10.64
C PRO A 305 -39.02 -59.51 -11.59
N ASP A 306 -39.67 -58.54 -12.25
CA ASP A 306 -40.92 -58.75 -12.97
C ASP A 306 -40.76 -58.78 -14.50
N ASP A 307 -39.66 -58.25 -15.05
CA ASP A 307 -39.45 -58.16 -16.50
C ASP A 307 -37.95 -58.19 -16.90
N GLU A 308 -37.51 -59.32 -17.44
CA GLU A 308 -36.12 -59.61 -17.85
C GLU A 308 -35.63 -58.74 -19.04
N PRO A 309 -36.38 -58.56 -20.15
CA PRO A 309 -35.96 -57.67 -21.24
C PRO A 309 -35.82 -56.20 -20.82
N LEU A 310 -36.65 -55.72 -19.88
CA LEU A 310 -36.51 -54.37 -19.31
C LEU A 310 -35.20 -54.25 -18.50
N ARG A 311 -34.85 -55.30 -17.74
CA ARG A 311 -33.58 -55.38 -17.00
C ARG A 311 -32.37 -55.24 -17.92
N GLU A 312 -32.30 -56.07 -18.97
CA GLU A 312 -31.17 -56.06 -19.91
C GLU A 312 -31.06 -54.72 -20.67
N MET A 313 -32.18 -54.11 -21.03
CA MET A 313 -32.19 -52.84 -21.74
C MET A 313 -31.62 -51.69 -20.89
N ILE A 314 -32.03 -51.61 -19.63
CA ILE A 314 -31.53 -50.60 -18.69
C ILE A 314 -30.07 -50.89 -18.34
N GLU A 315 -29.68 -52.15 -18.15
CA GLU A 315 -28.30 -52.55 -17.88
C GLU A 315 -27.35 -52.14 -19.02
N VAL A 316 -27.73 -52.37 -20.28
CA VAL A 316 -26.95 -51.93 -21.45
C VAL A 316 -26.87 -50.41 -21.54
N ALA A 317 -27.94 -49.69 -21.24
CA ALA A 317 -27.96 -48.23 -21.28
C ALA A 317 -27.07 -47.61 -20.19
N VAL A 318 -27.13 -48.13 -18.97
CA VAL A 318 -26.27 -47.74 -17.83
C VAL A 318 -24.80 -47.98 -18.16
N HIS A 319 -24.47 -49.15 -18.72
CA HIS A 319 -23.10 -49.46 -19.13
C HIS A 319 -22.59 -48.54 -20.24
N ARG A 320 -23.40 -48.29 -21.27
CA ARG A 320 -23.01 -47.38 -22.37
C ARG A 320 -22.81 -45.94 -21.91
N LEU A 321 -23.66 -45.45 -21.01
CA LEU A 321 -23.52 -44.11 -20.45
C LEU A 321 -22.25 -44.00 -19.60
N PHE A 322 -21.95 -45.04 -18.82
CA PHE A 322 -20.73 -45.09 -18.01
C PHE A 322 -19.47 -45.11 -18.89
N ASP A 323 -19.47 -45.92 -19.94
CA ASP A 323 -18.36 -46.00 -20.90
C ASP A 323 -18.20 -44.70 -21.71
N ALA A 324 -19.28 -43.96 -21.95
CA ALA A 324 -19.22 -42.66 -22.62
C ALA A 324 -18.71 -41.53 -21.71
N LEU A 325 -19.01 -41.59 -20.41
CA LEU A 325 -18.59 -40.59 -19.42
C LEU A 325 -17.20 -40.87 -18.83
N THR A 326 -16.72 -42.12 -18.96
CA THR A 326 -15.38 -42.52 -18.56
C THR A 326 -14.49 -42.55 -19.81
N PRO A 327 -13.54 -41.62 -20.00
CA PRO A 327 -12.68 -41.66 -21.17
C PRO A 327 -11.86 -42.95 -21.16
N ALA A 328 -12.09 -43.81 -22.15
CA ALA A 328 -11.21 -44.93 -22.46
C ALA A 328 -9.87 -44.34 -22.94
N PHE A 329 -8.82 -44.58 -22.15
CA PHE A 329 -7.44 -44.51 -22.61
C PHE A 329 -6.94 -45.94 -22.86
#